data_AF-A0A1J7D276-F1
#
_entry.id   AF-A0A1J7D276-F1
#
_cell.length_a   1.000
_cell.length_b   1.000
_cell.length_c   1.000
_cell.angle_alpha   90.00
_cell.angle_beta   90.00
_cell.angle_gamma   90.00
#
_symmetry.space_group_name_H-M   'P 1'
#
loop_
_entity.id
_entity.type
_entity.pdbx_description
1 polymer ?
#
loop_
_entity_poly.entity_id
_entity_poly.type
_entity_poly.pdbx_seq_one_letter_code
_entity_poly.pdbx_strand_id
1 'polypeptide(L)'
;MSVPNQTPYVIYTANGVTTVFPFEFYIISAADLQVTVNGVDVNTGYTVTGTGNLGGGNVTFLTPPATGATVMLERVVPTTRLTDYQDNGDMLADTVNKDFDRLWMAIQRSFIQIGLALCSPLTGLPFNAEGYRISRLGSPLDSQDATTKGYSDTLHEKSNRYAAELNSKTNQHVEALNRATNERVVQLHADISNRALRAPEATISPIPDAATRAGKILSFDEDGAPIAALPPTGTAADVLTDLAKSDGATLIGSQQPGGKRETVQQALMSKAARGANSDITHLKGIAAGLSIEKTTATNGIAINIIGKNETEISFGVENVNGGSAVFHNYVKARNGVAVGDGQLIGGYGSRPWTGNNYTEHSK
;
A
#
# COMPACT_ATOMS: atom_id res chain seq x y z
N MET A 1 61.80 16.65 59.98
CA MET A 1 62.05 17.26 58.66
C MET A 1 60.75 17.22 57.89
N SER A 2 60.47 18.20 57.03
CA SER A 2 59.25 18.22 56.22
C SER A 2 59.37 17.35 54.96
N VAL A 3 58.26 16.79 54.50
CA VAL A 3 58.20 16.05 53.22
C VAL A 3 58.40 16.99 52.03
N PRO A 4 59.39 16.76 51.16
CA PRO A 4 59.54 17.52 49.92
C PRO A 4 58.47 17.16 48.89
N ASN A 5 58.27 18.03 47.90
CA ASN A 5 57.45 17.68 46.74
C ASN A 5 58.20 16.67 45.87
N GLN A 6 57.71 15.44 45.82
CA GLN A 6 58.31 14.32 45.09
C GLN A 6 57.22 13.57 44.34
N THR A 7 57.62 12.86 43.29
CA THR A 7 56.76 11.87 42.62
C THR A 7 56.87 10.55 43.40
N PRO A 8 55.87 10.15 44.19
CA PRO A 8 55.89 8.94 45.04
C PRO A 8 55.78 7.61 44.26
N TYR A 9 56.23 7.55 43.01
CA TYR A 9 56.31 6.31 42.27
C TYR A 9 57.43 6.34 41.24
N VAL A 10 57.91 5.15 40.86
CA VAL A 10 58.83 4.95 39.74
C VAL A 10 58.49 3.64 39.03
N ILE A 11 58.64 3.63 37.71
CA ILE A 11 58.35 2.49 36.85
C ILE A 11 59.62 2.10 36.09
N TYR A 12 59.94 0.81 36.12
CA TYR A 12 61.06 0.21 35.41
C TYR A 12 60.58 -0.88 34.45
N THR A 13 61.29 -1.02 33.34
CA THR A 13 61.19 -2.22 32.49
C THR A 13 62.35 -3.14 32.83
N ALA A 14 62.05 -4.32 33.37
CA ALA A 14 63.07 -5.27 33.77
C ALA A 14 63.76 -5.92 32.55
N ASN A 15 65.05 -6.22 32.69
CA ASN A 15 65.86 -6.88 31.65
C ASN A 15 66.02 -8.39 31.88
N GLY A 16 65.49 -8.96 32.97
CA GLY A 16 65.67 -10.37 33.34
C GLY A 16 66.91 -10.66 34.16
N VAL A 17 67.73 -9.66 34.49
CA VAL A 17 69.02 -9.82 35.18
C VAL A 17 69.17 -8.91 36.39
N THR A 18 68.74 -7.65 36.28
CA THR A 18 68.83 -6.65 37.36
C THR A 18 67.91 -7.03 38.52
N THR A 19 68.47 -7.05 39.73
CA THR A 19 67.72 -7.32 40.97
C THR A 19 67.49 -6.07 41.82
N VAL A 20 68.30 -5.02 41.64
CA VAL A 20 68.24 -3.78 42.43
C VAL A 20 67.52 -2.69 41.63
N PHE A 21 66.44 -2.17 42.19
CA PHE A 21 65.64 -1.10 41.63
C PHE A 21 65.58 0.06 42.64
N PRO A 22 66.22 1.20 42.35
CA PRO A 22 66.19 2.35 43.26
C PRO A 22 64.82 3.01 43.28
N PHE A 23 64.55 3.82 44.29
CA PHE A 23 63.45 4.77 44.32
C PHE A 23 63.94 6.08 44.93
N GLU A 24 63.44 7.22 44.44
CA GLU A 24 63.96 8.56 44.77
C GLU A 24 63.01 9.38 45.66
N PHE A 25 62.10 8.72 46.36
CA PHE A 25 61.10 9.34 47.22
C PHE A 25 61.18 8.86 48.66
N TYR A 26 60.84 9.74 49.60
CA TYR A 26 60.90 9.47 51.04
C TYR A 26 59.81 8.47 51.47
N ILE A 27 60.19 7.39 52.17
CA ILE A 27 59.26 6.47 52.86
C ILE A 27 59.56 6.44 54.37
N ILE A 28 58.52 6.41 55.20
CA ILE A 28 58.65 6.39 56.67
C ILE A 28 58.96 4.96 57.14
N SER A 29 58.24 3.99 56.59
CA SER A 29 58.41 2.56 56.83
C SER A 29 58.51 1.79 55.50
N ALA A 30 59.15 0.61 55.52
CA ALA A 30 59.12 -0.30 54.37
C ALA A 30 57.70 -0.77 54.03
N ALA A 31 56.79 -0.75 55.01
CA ALA A 31 55.37 -1.06 54.81
C ALA A 31 54.62 0.02 54.01
N ASP A 32 55.17 1.22 53.90
CA ASP A 32 54.59 2.31 53.09
C ASP A 32 55.01 2.21 51.62
N LEU A 33 55.65 1.12 51.19
CA LEU A 33 56.09 0.88 49.81
C LEU A 33 55.34 -0.32 49.23
N GLN A 34 54.56 -0.07 48.19
CA GLN A 34 53.92 -1.11 47.38
C GLN A 34 54.80 -1.43 46.17
N VAL A 35 55.08 -2.71 45.98
CA VAL A 35 55.83 -3.22 44.82
C VAL A 35 54.88 -4.01 43.94
N THR A 36 54.79 -3.66 42.67
CA THR A 36 53.99 -4.40 41.69
C THR A 36 54.84 -4.85 40.52
N VAL A 37 54.53 -6.04 39.99
CA VAL A 37 55.14 -6.58 38.77
C VAL A 37 54.02 -6.91 37.80
N ASN A 38 54.04 -6.30 36.61
CA ASN A 38 52.96 -6.38 35.60
C ASN A 38 51.57 -6.03 36.17
N GLY A 39 51.52 -5.06 37.09
CA GLY A 39 50.28 -4.61 37.73
C GLY A 39 49.74 -5.55 38.81
N VAL A 40 50.50 -6.56 39.22
CA VAL A 40 50.15 -7.47 40.33
C VAL A 40 51.02 -7.17 41.54
N ASP A 41 50.39 -7.08 42.72
CA ASP A 41 51.08 -6.86 43.99
C ASP A 41 52.04 -7.99 44.34
N VAL A 42 53.27 -7.62 44.69
CA VAL A 42 54.30 -8.52 45.18
C VAL A 42 54.56 -8.16 46.63
N ASN A 43 54.30 -9.09 47.56
CA ASN A 43 54.45 -8.86 49.00
C ASN A 43 55.66 -9.59 49.61
N THR A 44 56.33 -10.44 48.84
CA THR A 44 57.49 -11.26 49.27
C THR A 44 58.49 -11.38 48.12
N GLY A 45 59.71 -11.83 48.39
CA GLY A 45 60.71 -12.04 47.34
C GLY A 45 61.53 -10.79 47.00
N TYR A 46 61.47 -9.76 47.85
CA TYR A 46 62.34 -8.59 47.80
C TYR A 46 62.62 -8.06 49.21
N THR A 47 63.64 -7.21 49.33
CA THR A 47 63.96 -6.45 50.53
C THR A 47 63.99 -4.96 50.22
N VAL A 48 63.56 -4.13 51.18
CA VAL A 48 63.58 -2.66 51.07
C VAL A 48 64.67 -2.08 51.96
N THR A 49 65.46 -1.17 51.42
CA THR A 49 66.48 -0.40 52.15
C THR A 49 66.27 1.09 51.91
N GLY A 50 66.80 1.94 52.80
CA GLY A 50 66.69 3.39 52.66
C GLY A 50 65.41 4.01 53.25
N THR A 51 64.70 3.28 54.13
CA THR A 51 63.63 3.85 54.94
C THR A 51 64.17 5.01 55.79
N GLY A 52 63.44 6.12 55.89
CA GLY A 52 63.92 7.30 56.63
C GLY A 52 64.74 8.28 55.78
N ASN A 53 65.23 7.87 54.61
CA ASN A 53 66.05 8.73 53.75
C ASN A 53 65.18 9.57 52.82
N LEU A 54 65.40 10.89 52.82
CA LEU A 54 64.66 11.81 51.95
C LEU A 54 64.90 11.57 50.45
N GLY A 55 66.11 11.13 50.09
CA GLY A 55 66.48 10.78 48.72
C GLY A 55 66.03 9.38 48.27
N GLY A 56 65.29 8.66 49.12
CA GLY A 56 64.81 7.31 48.84
C GLY A 56 65.84 6.20 49.12
N GLY A 57 65.70 5.10 48.41
CA GLY A 57 66.33 3.83 48.76
C GLY A 57 66.30 2.81 47.64
N ASN A 58 66.39 1.52 47.97
CA ASN A 58 66.41 0.44 47.00
C ASN A 58 65.45 -0.68 47.36
N VAL A 59 64.79 -1.22 46.33
CA VAL A 59 64.14 -2.53 46.35
C VAL A 59 65.08 -3.54 45.69
N THR A 60 65.45 -4.57 46.44
CA THR A 60 66.31 -5.66 45.94
C THR A 60 65.51 -6.94 45.88
N PHE A 61 65.22 -7.44 44.67
CA PHE A 61 64.55 -8.72 44.47
C PHE A 61 65.51 -9.90 44.71
N LEU A 62 64.98 -10.98 45.29
CA LEU A 62 65.70 -12.25 45.44
C LEU A 62 65.89 -12.96 44.09
N THR A 63 64.94 -12.76 43.17
CA THR A 63 64.99 -13.30 41.81
C THR A 63 64.71 -12.15 40.84
N PRO A 64 65.55 -11.93 39.81
CA PRO A 64 65.36 -10.82 38.90
C PRO A 64 64.01 -10.92 38.20
N PRO A 65 63.22 -9.83 38.15
CA PRO A 65 61.98 -9.81 37.38
C PRO A 65 62.25 -10.13 35.91
N ALA A 66 61.37 -10.92 35.30
CA ALA A 66 61.53 -11.41 33.93
C ALA A 66 61.71 -10.27 32.91
N THR A 67 62.41 -10.55 31.82
CA THR A 67 62.63 -9.55 30.75
C THR A 67 61.30 -9.02 30.21
N GLY A 68 61.18 -7.71 30.12
CA GLY A 68 59.98 -7.02 29.67
C GLY A 68 58.90 -6.83 30.74
N ALA A 69 59.09 -7.38 31.95
CA ALA A 69 58.16 -7.13 33.04
C ALA A 69 58.22 -5.67 33.51
N THR A 70 57.06 -5.08 33.75
CA THR A 70 56.95 -3.73 34.32
C THR A 70 57.00 -3.81 35.83
N VAL A 71 58.05 -3.29 36.44
CA VAL A 71 58.22 -3.18 37.89
C VAL A 71 57.82 -1.76 38.30
N MET A 72 56.81 -1.62 39.14
CA MET A 72 56.41 -0.33 39.69
C MET A 72 56.57 -0.32 41.20
N LEU A 73 57.26 0.71 41.69
CA LEU A 73 57.45 0.99 43.11
C LEU A 73 56.64 2.23 43.44
N GLU A 74 55.68 2.15 44.36
CA GLU A 74 54.81 3.26 44.75
C GLU A 74 54.81 3.43 46.26
N ARG A 75 54.88 4.67 46.75
CA ARG A 75 54.64 4.98 48.16
C ARG A 75 53.14 4.99 48.45
N VAL A 76 52.72 4.06 49.29
CA VAL A 76 51.34 3.85 49.71
C VAL A 76 51.26 3.97 51.22
N VAL A 77 50.95 5.19 51.68
CA VAL A 77 50.73 5.46 53.10
C VAL A 77 49.27 5.14 53.45
N PRO A 78 49.00 4.42 54.55
CA PRO A 78 47.65 4.24 55.06
C PRO A 78 46.96 5.58 55.31
N THR A 79 45.71 5.73 54.84
CA THR A 79 44.88 6.94 55.05
C THR A 79 44.22 6.97 56.43
N THR A 80 44.86 6.37 57.42
CA THR A 80 44.39 6.24 58.80
C THR A 80 45.46 6.74 59.75
N ARG A 81 45.05 7.51 60.76
CA ARG A 81 45.95 7.93 61.83
C ARG A 81 45.93 6.89 62.95
N LEU A 82 47.11 6.35 63.28
CA LEU A 82 47.31 5.40 64.39
C LEU A 82 47.94 6.07 65.63
N THR A 83 48.49 7.26 65.46
CA THR A 83 49.17 8.00 66.53
C THR A 83 48.14 8.73 67.39
N ASP A 84 47.97 8.28 68.64
CA ASP A 84 47.15 8.96 69.63
C ASP A 84 48.03 9.77 70.59
N TYR A 85 47.85 11.10 70.61
CA TYR A 85 48.64 11.97 71.48
C TYR A 85 48.08 11.89 72.90
N GLN A 86 48.94 11.59 73.86
CA GLN A 86 48.54 11.44 75.25
C GLN A 86 48.44 12.80 75.93
N ASP A 87 47.39 13.00 76.74
CA ASP A 87 47.27 14.17 77.60
C ASP A 87 48.38 14.16 78.67
N ASN A 88 49.04 15.30 78.86
CA ASN A 88 50.19 15.49 79.77
C ASN A 88 51.43 14.61 79.47
N GLY A 89 51.52 14.01 78.27
CA GLY A 89 52.71 13.33 77.78
C GLY A 89 53.70 14.27 77.09
N ASP A 90 54.93 13.79 76.86
CA ASP A 90 55.93 14.55 76.11
C ASP A 90 55.53 14.73 74.65
N MET A 91 55.57 15.98 74.17
CA MET A 91 55.34 16.34 72.78
C MET A 91 56.62 16.08 71.95
N LEU A 92 56.83 14.82 71.57
CA LEU A 92 57.97 14.43 70.75
C LEU A 92 57.82 14.95 69.32
N ALA A 93 58.72 15.85 68.91
CA ALA A 93 58.73 16.42 67.57
C ALA A 93 58.83 15.37 66.46
N ASP A 94 59.53 14.24 66.69
CA ASP A 94 59.62 13.14 65.73
C ASP A 94 58.25 12.49 65.48
N THR A 95 57.49 12.24 66.55
CA THR A 95 56.13 11.67 66.45
C THR A 95 55.20 12.60 65.68
N VAL A 96 55.22 13.90 66.01
CA VAL A 96 54.35 14.90 65.37
C VAL A 96 54.72 15.09 63.90
N ASN A 97 56.01 15.19 63.59
CA ASN A 97 56.47 15.34 62.20
C ASN A 97 56.06 14.13 61.37
N LYS A 98 56.26 12.89 61.85
CA LYS A 98 55.85 11.68 61.12
C LYS A 98 54.35 11.64 60.87
N ASP A 99 53.53 12.11 61.80
CA ASP A 99 52.08 12.17 61.65
C ASP A 99 51.65 13.18 60.58
N PHE A 100 52.23 14.38 60.57
CA PHE A 100 52.00 15.38 59.52
C PHE A 100 52.57 14.97 58.16
N ASP A 101 53.75 14.34 58.14
CA ASP A 101 54.38 13.83 56.94
C ASP A 101 53.47 12.80 56.26
N ARG A 102 52.87 11.88 57.03
CA ARG A 102 51.91 10.89 56.52
C ARG A 102 50.72 11.56 55.81
N LEU A 103 50.17 12.63 56.37
CA LEU A 103 49.08 13.37 55.74
C LEU A 103 49.51 13.97 54.39
N TRP A 104 50.66 14.64 54.35
CA TRP A 104 51.18 15.20 53.10
C TRP A 104 51.48 14.14 52.06
N MET A 105 52.05 13.00 52.46
CA MET A 105 52.31 11.87 51.57
C MET A 105 51.01 11.28 50.99
N ALA A 106 49.97 11.12 51.82
CA ALA A 106 48.66 10.64 51.38
C ALA A 106 47.98 11.62 50.39
N ILE A 107 48.14 12.93 50.60
CA ILE A 107 47.67 13.97 49.69
C ILE A 107 48.42 13.91 48.35
N GLN A 108 49.75 13.83 48.37
CA GLN A 108 50.57 13.70 47.15
C GLN A 108 50.15 12.49 46.31
N ARG A 109 49.89 11.35 46.96
CA ARG A 109 49.39 10.14 46.29
C ARG A 109 48.03 10.36 45.63
N SER A 110 47.10 10.98 46.35
CA SER A 110 45.75 11.28 45.83
C SER A 110 45.80 12.13 44.56
N PHE A 111 46.66 13.15 44.49
CA PHE A 111 46.80 13.98 43.30
C PHE A 111 47.30 13.21 42.07
N ILE A 112 48.19 12.22 42.25
CA ILE A 112 48.63 11.37 41.14
C ILE A 112 47.50 10.49 40.65
N GLN A 113 46.76 9.84 41.55
CA GLN A 113 45.64 8.99 41.15
C GLN A 113 44.57 9.77 40.39
N ILE A 114 44.29 11.01 40.80
CA ILE A 114 43.39 11.91 40.06
C ILE A 114 43.99 12.27 38.69
N GLY A 115 45.31 12.51 38.60
CA GLY A 115 45.98 12.78 37.33
C GLY A 115 45.99 11.61 36.33
N LEU A 116 45.73 10.38 36.79
CA LEU A 116 45.60 9.19 35.95
C LEU A 116 44.15 8.88 35.57
N ALA A 117 43.18 9.55 36.21
CA ALA A 117 41.76 9.37 35.92
C ALA A 117 41.34 10.17 34.68
N LEU A 118 40.26 9.74 34.03
CA LEU A 118 39.62 10.53 33.00
C LEU A 118 38.91 11.71 33.67
N CYS A 119 39.45 12.92 33.53
CA CYS A 119 38.93 14.12 34.17
C CYS A 119 38.31 15.08 33.15
N SER A 120 37.26 15.79 33.60
CA SER A 120 36.74 16.96 32.89
C SER A 120 37.72 18.12 33.11
N PRO A 121 38.02 18.92 32.07
CA PRO A 121 38.72 20.18 32.25
C PRO A 121 37.95 21.12 33.19
N LEU A 122 38.68 21.93 33.97
CA LEU A 122 38.10 22.89 34.93
C LEU A 122 37.17 23.92 34.26
N THR A 123 37.35 24.12 32.95
CA THR A 123 36.54 24.99 32.10
C THR A 123 35.18 24.40 31.72
N GLY A 124 34.84 23.18 32.17
CA GLY A 124 33.57 22.51 31.88
C GLY A 124 33.50 21.88 30.48
N LEU A 125 34.64 21.60 29.86
CA LEU A 125 34.72 20.88 28.59
C LEU A 125 34.43 19.38 28.78
N PRO A 126 34.14 18.62 27.70
CA PRO A 126 33.99 17.16 27.78
C PRO A 126 35.26 16.48 28.32
N PHE A 127 35.08 15.25 28.82
CA PHE A 127 36.20 14.39 29.21
C PHE A 127 37.18 14.19 28.04
N ASN A 128 38.46 14.46 28.29
CA ASN A 128 39.52 14.27 27.30
C ASN A 128 40.42 13.10 27.72
N ALA A 129 40.58 12.11 26.84
CA ALA A 129 41.51 11.02 27.06
C ALA A 129 42.96 11.38 26.70
N GLU A 130 43.23 12.63 26.29
CA GLU A 130 44.57 13.14 25.94
C GLU A 130 45.29 12.25 24.90
N GLY A 131 44.53 11.66 23.98
CA GLY A 131 45.03 10.73 22.96
C GLY A 131 45.29 9.30 23.44
N TYR A 132 45.13 9.01 24.74
CA TYR A 132 45.24 7.66 25.27
C TYR A 132 44.04 6.79 24.90
N ARG A 133 44.29 5.49 24.75
CA ARG A 133 43.25 4.50 24.44
C ARG A 133 42.40 4.22 25.67
N ILE A 134 41.09 4.34 25.53
CA ILE A 134 40.10 3.79 26.48
C ILE A 134 39.83 2.33 26.08
N SER A 135 39.97 1.41 27.03
CA SER A 135 39.78 -0.03 26.79
C SER A 135 38.89 -0.66 27.85
N ARG A 136 38.35 -1.86 27.56
CA ARG A 136 37.42 -2.59 28.44
C ARG A 136 36.12 -1.84 28.74
N LEU A 137 35.64 -1.02 27.80
CA LEU A 137 34.29 -0.48 27.84
C LEU A 137 33.26 -1.61 27.74
N GLY A 138 32.14 -1.46 28.43
CA GLY A 138 30.96 -2.30 28.23
C GLY A 138 30.32 -2.09 26.86
N SER A 139 29.35 -2.93 26.52
CA SER A 139 28.48 -2.67 25.37
C SER A 139 27.56 -1.48 25.65
N PRO A 140 27.27 -0.63 24.65
CA PRO A 140 26.35 0.49 24.83
C PRO A 140 24.92 -0.02 25.09
N LEU A 141 24.22 0.63 26.02
CA LEU A 141 22.81 0.37 26.36
C LEU A 141 21.92 1.50 25.85
N ASP A 142 22.36 2.74 26.04
CA ASP A 142 21.64 3.95 25.64
C ASP A 142 22.25 4.61 24.40
N SER A 143 21.49 5.51 23.79
CA SER A 143 21.87 6.16 22.53
C SER A 143 23.04 7.15 22.62
N GLN A 144 23.42 7.60 23.83
CA GLN A 144 24.57 8.46 24.07
C GLN A 144 25.82 7.70 24.55
N ASP A 145 25.74 6.38 24.71
CA ASP A 145 26.85 5.59 25.22
C ASP A 145 28.00 5.51 24.21
N ALA A 146 29.23 5.45 24.74
CA ALA A 146 30.40 5.15 23.94
C ALA A 146 30.33 3.70 23.41
N THR A 147 30.70 3.50 22.15
CA THR A 147 30.72 2.17 21.53
C THR A 147 32.14 1.60 21.44
N THR A 148 32.27 0.30 21.66
CA THR A 148 33.51 -0.42 21.36
C THR A 148 33.65 -0.64 19.85
N LYS A 149 34.89 -0.72 19.36
CA LYS A 149 35.15 -1.09 17.95
C LYS A 149 34.45 -2.41 17.58
N GLY A 150 34.53 -3.42 18.45
CA GLY A 150 33.89 -4.71 18.22
C GLY A 150 32.38 -4.61 18.04
N TYR A 151 31.69 -3.79 18.84
CA TYR A 151 30.26 -3.55 18.65
C TYR A 151 29.98 -2.91 17.27
N SER A 152 30.73 -1.87 16.89
CA SER A 152 30.59 -1.22 15.58
C SER A 152 30.88 -2.16 14.40
N ASP A 153 31.91 -3.00 14.50
CA ASP A 153 32.25 -4.00 13.49
C ASP A 153 31.10 -4.99 13.30
N THR A 154 30.47 -5.45 14.39
CA THR A 154 29.34 -6.39 14.29
C THR A 154 28.11 -5.77 13.59
N LEU A 155 27.85 -4.48 13.81
CA LEU A 155 26.79 -3.76 13.10
C LEU A 155 27.11 -3.65 11.60
N HIS A 156 28.37 -3.32 11.28
CA HIS A 156 28.83 -3.24 9.90
C HIS A 156 28.71 -4.60 9.18
N GLU A 157 29.12 -5.68 9.83
CA GLU A 157 29.00 -7.04 9.28
C GLU A 157 27.53 -7.43 9.04
N LYS A 158 26.63 -7.13 9.97
CA LYS A 158 25.17 -7.38 9.79
C LYS A 158 24.63 -6.63 8.57
N SER A 159 25.01 -5.37 8.39
CA SER A 159 24.62 -4.56 7.24
C SER A 159 25.10 -5.17 5.92
N ASN A 160 26.37 -5.58 5.86
CA ASN A 160 26.94 -6.19 4.66
C ASN A 160 26.27 -7.53 4.32
N ARG A 161 25.94 -8.35 5.32
CA ARG A 161 25.19 -9.60 5.12
C ARG A 161 23.81 -9.34 4.53
N TYR A 162 23.09 -8.35 5.06
CA TYR A 162 21.78 -7.97 4.53
C TYR A 162 21.85 -7.53 3.06
N ALA A 163 22.85 -6.72 2.70
CA ALA A 163 23.08 -6.31 1.31
C ALA A 163 23.41 -7.50 0.39
N ALA A 164 24.23 -8.45 0.84
CA ALA A 164 24.55 -9.65 0.09
C ALA A 164 23.31 -10.55 -0.15
N GLU A 165 22.46 -10.70 0.87
CA GLU A 165 21.21 -11.45 0.77
C GLU A 165 20.24 -10.80 -0.24
N LEU A 166 20.10 -9.48 -0.19
CA LEU A 166 19.25 -8.74 -1.11
C LEU A 166 19.71 -8.90 -2.57
N ASN A 167 21.02 -8.80 -2.80
CA ASN A 167 21.60 -9.02 -4.14
C ASN A 167 21.34 -10.44 -4.64
N SER A 168 21.50 -11.45 -3.77
CA SER A 168 21.24 -12.85 -4.11
C SER A 168 19.78 -13.07 -4.53
N LYS A 169 18.82 -12.57 -3.74
CA LYS A 169 17.38 -12.64 -4.07
C LYS A 169 17.05 -11.94 -5.37
N THR A 170 17.66 -10.78 -5.62
CA THR A 170 17.44 -10.01 -6.85
C THR A 170 17.93 -10.80 -8.07
N ASN A 171 19.13 -11.38 -8.01
CA ASN A 171 19.67 -12.19 -9.10
C ASN A 171 18.79 -13.42 -9.38
N GLN A 172 18.36 -14.13 -8.33
CA GLN A 172 17.44 -15.26 -8.46
C GLN A 172 16.10 -14.86 -9.11
N HIS A 173 15.55 -13.71 -8.74
CA HIS A 173 14.31 -13.22 -9.32
C HIS A 173 14.47 -12.88 -10.81
N VAL A 174 15.58 -12.23 -11.19
CA VAL A 174 15.89 -11.91 -12.59
C VAL A 174 16.04 -13.18 -13.42
N GLU A 175 16.75 -14.19 -12.91
CA GLU A 175 16.90 -15.49 -13.58
C GLU A 175 15.56 -16.20 -13.74
N ALA A 176 14.70 -16.18 -12.71
CA ALA A 176 13.36 -16.76 -12.76
C ALA A 176 12.47 -16.03 -13.80
N LEU A 177 12.53 -14.70 -13.85
CA LEU A 177 11.78 -13.91 -14.83
C LEU A 177 12.26 -14.18 -16.26
N ASN A 178 13.58 -14.27 -16.48
CA ASN A 178 14.15 -14.61 -17.78
C ASN A 178 13.69 -16.00 -18.23
N ARG A 179 13.72 -16.98 -17.32
CA ARG A 179 13.21 -18.33 -17.60
C ARG A 179 11.73 -18.32 -17.96
N ALA A 180 10.89 -17.68 -17.15
CA ALA A 180 9.46 -17.61 -17.40
C ALA A 180 9.14 -16.90 -18.72
N THR A 181 9.89 -15.84 -19.05
CA THR A 181 9.76 -15.11 -20.31
C THR A 181 10.11 -16.00 -21.49
N ASN A 182 11.24 -16.72 -21.43
CA ASN A 182 11.65 -17.63 -22.49
C ASN A 182 10.63 -18.76 -22.69
N GLU A 183 10.14 -19.37 -21.61
CA GLU A 183 9.08 -20.39 -21.66
C GLU A 183 7.79 -19.83 -22.30
N ARG A 184 7.38 -18.62 -21.92
CA ARG A 184 6.19 -17.96 -22.50
C ARG A 184 6.37 -17.65 -23.99
N VAL A 185 7.55 -17.19 -24.39
CA VAL A 185 7.87 -16.91 -25.80
C VAL A 185 7.79 -18.19 -26.62
N VAL A 186 8.35 -19.31 -26.14
CA VAL A 186 8.26 -20.61 -26.83
C VAL A 186 6.79 -21.06 -26.96
N GLN A 187 6.02 -20.96 -25.88
CA GLN A 187 4.59 -21.29 -25.91
C GLN A 187 3.82 -20.43 -26.92
N LEU A 188 4.10 -19.12 -26.96
CA LEU A 188 3.46 -18.20 -27.90
C LEU A 188 3.80 -18.56 -29.36
N HIS A 189 5.07 -18.87 -29.66
CA HIS A 189 5.47 -19.32 -30.99
C HIS A 189 4.77 -20.63 -31.39
N ALA A 190 4.64 -21.59 -30.46
CA ALA A 190 3.92 -22.82 -30.71
C ALA A 190 2.42 -22.57 -30.95
N ASP A 191 1.78 -21.70 -30.16
CA ASP A 191 0.36 -21.39 -30.29
C ASP A 191 0.05 -20.67 -31.61
N ILE A 192 0.84 -19.65 -31.95
CA ILE A 192 0.75 -18.95 -33.24
C ILE A 192 0.95 -19.94 -34.39
N SER A 193 1.98 -20.78 -34.32
CA SER A 193 2.23 -21.77 -35.36
C SER A 193 1.05 -22.74 -35.52
N ASN A 194 0.42 -23.18 -34.43
CA ASN A 194 -0.63 -24.19 -34.50
C ASN A 194 -2.02 -23.61 -34.81
N ARG A 195 -2.26 -22.33 -34.59
CA ARG A 195 -3.59 -21.70 -34.72
C ARG A 195 -3.71 -20.65 -35.82
N ALA A 196 -2.60 -20.17 -36.38
CA ALA A 196 -2.63 -19.18 -37.45
C ALA A 196 -2.64 -19.81 -38.86
N LEU A 197 -3.21 -19.09 -39.83
CA LEU A 197 -2.98 -19.36 -41.25
C LEU A 197 -1.48 -19.13 -41.54
N ARG A 198 -0.81 -20.15 -42.09
CA ARG A 198 0.63 -20.13 -42.34
C ARG A 198 0.91 -19.68 -43.76
N ALA A 199 1.80 -18.71 -43.90
CA ALA A 199 2.42 -18.33 -45.16
C ALA A 199 3.89 -18.77 -45.16
N PRO A 200 4.40 -19.30 -46.29
CA PRO A 200 5.81 -19.69 -46.40
C PRO A 200 6.77 -18.50 -46.47
N GLU A 201 6.29 -17.32 -46.89
CA GLU A 201 7.06 -16.08 -46.93
C GLU A 201 7.23 -15.41 -45.55
N ALA A 202 8.27 -14.59 -45.41
CA ALA A 202 8.62 -13.93 -44.15
C ALA A 202 7.60 -12.87 -43.72
N THR A 203 6.92 -12.24 -44.68
CA THR A 203 5.88 -11.23 -44.46
C THR A 203 4.85 -11.27 -45.58
N ILE A 204 3.58 -11.18 -45.23
CA ILE A 204 2.48 -11.00 -46.18
C ILE A 204 2.12 -9.50 -46.18
N SER A 205 1.76 -8.94 -47.35
CA SER A 205 1.19 -7.60 -47.43
C SER A 205 -0.06 -7.46 -46.54
N PRO A 206 -0.27 -6.30 -45.88
CA PRO A 206 -1.46 -6.09 -45.06
C PRO A 206 -2.74 -6.29 -45.86
N ILE A 207 -3.77 -6.86 -45.24
CA ILE A 207 -5.10 -6.93 -45.86
C ILE A 207 -5.62 -5.51 -46.18
N PRO A 208 -6.41 -5.33 -47.26
CA PRO A 208 -6.98 -4.03 -47.59
C PRO A 208 -7.77 -3.42 -46.43
N ASP A 209 -7.87 -2.08 -46.42
CA ASP A 209 -8.58 -1.34 -45.38
C ASP A 209 -10.07 -1.73 -45.26
N ALA A 210 -10.71 -1.28 -44.19
CA ALA A 210 -12.09 -1.65 -43.87
C ALA A 210 -13.10 -1.24 -44.95
N ALA A 211 -12.91 -0.08 -45.58
CA ALA A 211 -13.79 0.41 -46.62
C ALA A 211 -13.67 -0.43 -47.89
N THR A 212 -12.44 -0.81 -48.25
CA THR A 212 -12.15 -1.58 -49.47
C THR A 212 -12.66 -3.03 -49.37
N ARG A 213 -12.65 -3.62 -48.17
CA ARG A 213 -13.08 -5.00 -47.92
C ARG A 213 -14.57 -5.19 -47.61
N ALA A 214 -15.31 -4.11 -47.38
CA ALA A 214 -16.74 -4.19 -47.07
C ALA A 214 -17.51 -4.85 -48.23
N GLY A 215 -18.23 -5.94 -47.94
CA GLY A 215 -19.03 -6.68 -48.93
C GLY A 215 -18.21 -7.51 -49.94
N LYS A 216 -16.92 -7.73 -49.69
CA LYS A 216 -16.01 -8.46 -50.57
C LYS A 216 -15.42 -9.69 -49.88
N ILE A 217 -14.94 -10.65 -50.67
CA ILE A 217 -14.20 -11.82 -50.16
C ILE A 217 -12.70 -11.53 -50.14
N LEU A 218 -12.00 -12.12 -49.16
CA LEU A 218 -10.54 -12.12 -49.15
C LEU A 218 -10.04 -13.10 -50.21
N SER A 219 -9.23 -12.62 -51.15
CA SER A 219 -8.60 -13.39 -52.23
C SER A 219 -7.12 -13.01 -52.32
N PHE A 220 -6.39 -13.61 -53.26
CA PHE A 220 -5.00 -13.28 -53.57
C PHE A 220 -4.86 -12.91 -55.06
N ASP A 221 -3.94 -11.99 -55.38
CA ASP A 221 -3.56 -11.65 -56.75
C ASP A 221 -2.48 -12.60 -57.31
N GLU A 222 -1.93 -12.28 -58.49
CA GLU A 222 -0.90 -13.09 -59.16
C GLU A 222 0.43 -13.16 -58.39
N ASP A 223 0.71 -12.16 -57.56
CA ASP A 223 1.88 -12.07 -56.70
C ASP A 223 1.64 -12.67 -55.30
N GLY A 224 0.42 -13.17 -55.04
CA GLY A 224 0.03 -13.73 -53.75
C GLY A 224 -0.31 -12.70 -52.68
N ALA A 225 -0.48 -11.42 -53.03
CA ALA A 225 -0.87 -10.38 -52.08
C ALA A 225 -2.38 -10.47 -51.76
N PRO A 226 -2.80 -10.26 -50.49
CA PRO A 226 -4.21 -10.30 -50.15
C PRO A 226 -4.97 -9.13 -50.78
N ILE A 227 -6.03 -9.44 -51.51
CA ILE A 227 -6.94 -8.47 -52.14
C ILE A 227 -8.37 -8.68 -51.68
N ALA A 228 -9.18 -7.62 -51.73
CA ALA A 228 -10.61 -7.70 -51.51
C ALA A 228 -11.32 -7.79 -52.87
N ALA A 229 -11.76 -9.00 -53.23
CA ALA A 229 -12.37 -9.30 -54.51
C ALA A 229 -13.91 -9.35 -54.41
N LEU A 230 -14.61 -8.98 -55.48
CA LEU A 230 -16.04 -9.21 -55.56
C LEU A 230 -16.32 -10.73 -55.59
N PRO A 231 -17.41 -11.21 -54.95
CA PRO A 231 -17.88 -12.57 -55.18
C PRO A 231 -18.07 -12.81 -56.69
N PRO A 232 -17.69 -13.98 -57.25
CA PRO A 232 -17.93 -14.26 -58.66
C PRO A 232 -19.44 -14.25 -58.95
N THR A 233 -19.84 -13.61 -60.07
CA THR A 233 -21.26 -13.45 -60.42
C THR A 233 -21.93 -14.80 -60.59
N GLY A 234 -23.08 -14.99 -59.92
CA GLY A 234 -23.83 -16.26 -59.96
C GLY A 234 -23.38 -17.33 -58.96
N THR A 235 -22.47 -17.02 -58.03
CA THR A 235 -22.15 -17.91 -56.89
C THR A 235 -23.14 -17.74 -55.73
N ALA A 236 -23.26 -18.74 -54.86
CA ALA A 236 -24.08 -18.63 -53.65
C ALA A 236 -23.67 -17.45 -52.74
N ALA A 237 -22.38 -17.07 -52.74
CA ALA A 237 -21.87 -15.93 -51.99
C ALA A 237 -22.38 -14.58 -52.53
N ASP A 238 -22.48 -14.44 -53.85
CA ASP A 238 -23.03 -13.26 -54.53
C ASP A 238 -24.52 -13.07 -54.17
N VAL A 239 -25.30 -14.16 -54.28
CA VAL A 239 -26.72 -14.17 -53.91
C VAL A 239 -26.94 -13.86 -52.42
N LEU A 240 -26.15 -14.44 -51.52
CA LEU A 240 -26.26 -14.16 -50.08
C LEU A 240 -25.88 -12.72 -49.74
N THR A 241 -24.90 -12.15 -50.45
CA THR A 241 -24.50 -10.75 -50.26
C THR A 241 -25.60 -9.80 -50.71
N ASP A 242 -26.23 -10.07 -51.86
CA ASP A 242 -27.35 -9.29 -52.37
C ASP A 242 -28.60 -9.38 -51.48
N LEU A 243 -28.90 -10.56 -50.93
CA LEU A 243 -30.01 -10.74 -49.99
C LEU A 243 -29.78 -10.09 -48.61
N ALA A 244 -28.52 -9.87 -48.21
CA ALA A 244 -28.16 -9.25 -46.93
C ALA A 244 -28.17 -7.71 -46.96
N LYS A 245 -28.28 -7.08 -48.15
CA LYS A 245 -28.40 -5.63 -48.28
C LYS A 245 -29.71 -5.12 -47.66
N SER A 246 -29.76 -3.83 -47.36
CA SER A 246 -30.95 -3.18 -46.78
C SER A 246 -32.19 -3.28 -47.67
N ASP A 247 -32.02 -3.52 -48.97
CA ASP A 247 -33.05 -3.74 -49.96
C ASP A 247 -33.25 -5.21 -50.35
N GLY A 248 -32.57 -6.16 -49.67
CA GLY A 248 -32.62 -7.59 -50.02
C GLY A 248 -34.04 -8.20 -50.00
N ALA A 249 -34.95 -7.65 -49.19
CA ALA A 249 -36.36 -8.06 -49.16
C ALA A 249 -37.13 -7.76 -50.46
N THR A 250 -36.58 -6.91 -51.34
CA THR A 250 -37.13 -6.64 -52.67
C THR A 250 -36.81 -7.74 -53.68
N LEU A 251 -35.80 -8.57 -53.39
CA LEU A 251 -35.31 -9.63 -54.26
C LEU A 251 -36.00 -10.98 -53.99
N ILE A 252 -36.72 -11.11 -52.87
CA ILE A 252 -37.49 -12.33 -52.52
C ILE A 252 -38.93 -12.18 -52.99
N GLY A 253 -39.33 -13.07 -53.90
CA GLY A 253 -40.72 -13.20 -54.34
C GLY A 253 -41.61 -13.86 -53.28
N SER A 254 -42.84 -13.39 -53.20
CA SER A 254 -43.92 -13.97 -52.40
C SER A 254 -45.23 -13.97 -53.22
N GLN A 255 -46.26 -14.67 -52.74
CA GLN A 255 -47.52 -14.81 -53.45
C GLN A 255 -48.70 -14.35 -52.57
N GLN A 256 -49.51 -13.45 -53.11
CA GLN A 256 -50.76 -13.04 -52.50
C GLN A 256 -51.80 -14.17 -52.51
N PRO A 257 -52.74 -14.20 -51.56
CA PRO A 257 -53.96 -15.01 -51.68
C PRO A 257 -54.67 -14.66 -53.00
N GLY A 258 -54.80 -15.63 -53.92
CA GLY A 258 -55.34 -15.41 -55.27
C GLY A 258 -54.31 -15.39 -56.40
N GLY A 259 -53.03 -15.67 -56.10
CA GLY A 259 -52.04 -16.05 -57.12
C GLY A 259 -51.20 -14.91 -57.70
N LYS A 260 -51.47 -13.64 -57.35
CA LYS A 260 -50.65 -12.49 -57.76
C LYS A 260 -49.27 -12.54 -57.10
N ARG A 261 -48.22 -12.25 -57.87
CA ARG A 261 -46.83 -12.19 -57.40
C ARG A 261 -46.51 -10.81 -56.84
N GLU A 262 -45.85 -10.76 -55.70
CA GLU A 262 -45.35 -9.54 -55.04
C GLU A 262 -43.99 -9.82 -54.37
N THR A 263 -43.23 -8.81 -53.99
CA THR A 263 -42.01 -9.00 -53.17
C THR A 263 -42.36 -9.13 -51.69
N VAL A 264 -41.48 -9.73 -50.89
CA VAL A 264 -41.67 -9.79 -49.42
C VAL A 264 -41.81 -8.39 -48.83
N GLN A 265 -41.06 -7.40 -49.34
CA GLN A 265 -41.21 -6.01 -48.94
C GLN A 265 -42.63 -5.48 -49.21
N GLN A 266 -43.21 -5.75 -50.38
CA GLN A 266 -44.58 -5.37 -50.73
C GLN A 266 -45.61 -6.07 -49.83
N ALA A 267 -45.42 -7.36 -49.55
CA ALA A 267 -46.28 -8.12 -48.65
C ALA A 267 -46.28 -7.55 -47.22
N LEU A 268 -45.10 -7.20 -46.69
CA LEU A 268 -44.97 -6.60 -45.36
C LEU A 268 -45.58 -5.20 -45.30
N MET A 269 -45.35 -4.36 -46.31
CA MET A 269 -45.96 -3.03 -46.38
C MET A 269 -47.50 -3.10 -46.46
N SER A 270 -48.06 -4.07 -47.20
CA SER A 270 -49.52 -4.24 -47.29
C SER A 270 -50.16 -4.68 -45.97
N LYS A 271 -49.44 -5.44 -45.14
CA LYS A 271 -49.88 -5.83 -43.79
C LYS A 271 -49.74 -4.68 -42.78
N ALA A 272 -48.69 -3.87 -42.89
CA ALA A 272 -48.53 -2.67 -42.08
C ALA A 272 -49.67 -1.66 -42.28
N ALA A 273 -50.26 -1.61 -43.48
CA ALA A 273 -51.42 -0.76 -43.78
C ALA A 273 -52.78 -1.27 -43.23
N ARG A 274 -52.87 -2.53 -42.77
CA ARG A 274 -54.10 -3.14 -42.22
C ARG A 274 -54.33 -2.89 -40.72
N GLY A 275 -53.72 -1.85 -40.15
CA GLY A 275 -53.95 -1.38 -38.78
C GLY A 275 -55.12 -0.41 -38.62
N ALA A 276 -56.10 -0.41 -39.52
CA ALA A 276 -57.31 0.40 -39.43
C ALA A 276 -58.51 -0.47 -39.01
N ASN A 277 -58.86 -0.41 -37.71
CA ASN A 277 -60.10 -0.84 -37.03
C ASN A 277 -61.21 -1.46 -37.91
N SER A 278 -61.00 -2.67 -38.44
CA SER A 278 -62.04 -3.45 -39.13
C SER A 278 -62.48 -4.68 -38.32
N ASP A 279 -61.97 -4.83 -37.09
CA ASP A 279 -62.16 -6.03 -36.26
C ASP A 279 -63.40 -6.00 -35.34
N ILE A 280 -64.22 -4.94 -35.36
CA ILE A 280 -65.51 -4.94 -34.63
C ILE A 280 -66.63 -5.32 -35.61
N THR A 281 -66.89 -6.63 -35.73
CA THR A 281 -67.98 -7.15 -36.59
C THR A 281 -69.09 -7.88 -35.82
N HIS A 282 -69.01 -8.02 -34.48
CA HIS A 282 -70.09 -8.53 -33.62
C HIS A 282 -70.02 -8.00 -32.17
N LEU A 283 -71.14 -7.48 -31.62
CA LEU A 283 -71.35 -7.28 -30.17
C LEU A 283 -72.22 -8.43 -29.62
N LYS A 284 -71.62 -9.34 -28.84
CA LYS A 284 -72.36 -10.39 -28.10
C LYS A 284 -72.94 -9.78 -26.82
N GLY A 285 -74.24 -9.94 -26.55
CA GLY A 285 -74.82 -9.67 -25.22
C GLY A 285 -75.99 -8.67 -25.11
N ILE A 286 -76.65 -8.26 -26.20
CA ILE A 286 -77.86 -7.43 -26.11
C ILE A 286 -79.03 -8.31 -25.63
N ALA A 287 -79.63 -8.01 -24.48
CA ALA A 287 -80.77 -8.75 -23.93
C ALA A 287 -81.96 -8.74 -24.91
N ALA A 288 -82.73 -9.84 -24.93
CA ALA A 288 -83.88 -9.98 -25.82
C ALA A 288 -84.91 -8.87 -25.57
N GLY A 289 -85.11 -7.98 -26.56
CA GLY A 289 -86.04 -6.85 -26.48
C GLY A 289 -85.40 -5.46 -26.45
N LEU A 290 -84.07 -5.36 -26.35
CA LEU A 290 -83.33 -4.11 -26.46
C LEU A 290 -82.89 -3.88 -27.92
N SER A 291 -83.25 -2.76 -28.54
CA SER A 291 -82.78 -2.37 -29.88
C SER A 291 -81.74 -1.25 -29.80
N ILE A 292 -80.69 -1.34 -30.63
CA ILE A 292 -79.75 -0.23 -30.87
C ILE A 292 -80.22 0.46 -32.14
N GLU A 293 -80.85 1.62 -31.98
CA GLU A 293 -81.39 2.39 -33.10
C GLU A 293 -80.62 3.70 -33.25
N LYS A 294 -80.22 3.98 -34.49
CA LYS A 294 -79.74 5.30 -34.87
C LYS A 294 -80.95 6.22 -34.97
N THR A 295 -80.99 7.29 -34.18
CA THR A 295 -81.96 8.36 -34.38
C THR A 295 -81.25 9.61 -34.88
N THR A 296 -81.82 10.23 -35.91
CA THR A 296 -81.34 11.50 -36.44
C THR A 296 -82.15 12.61 -35.79
N ALA A 297 -81.57 13.32 -34.84
CA ALA A 297 -82.13 14.59 -34.38
C ALA A 297 -81.55 15.72 -35.26
N THR A 298 -82.27 16.84 -35.37
CA THR A 298 -81.92 17.98 -36.25
C THR A 298 -80.47 18.47 -36.10
N ASN A 299 -79.84 18.25 -34.94
CA ASN A 299 -78.48 18.70 -34.63
C ASN A 299 -77.50 17.59 -34.17
N GLY A 300 -77.78 16.30 -34.42
CA GLY A 300 -76.83 15.23 -34.08
C GLY A 300 -77.29 13.80 -34.33
N ILE A 301 -76.32 12.88 -34.43
CA ILE A 301 -76.55 11.43 -34.47
C ILE A 301 -76.45 10.90 -33.03
N ALA A 302 -77.49 10.26 -32.53
CA ALA A 302 -77.49 9.62 -31.22
C ALA A 302 -77.61 8.09 -31.34
N ILE A 303 -77.06 7.39 -30.35
CA ILE A 303 -77.30 5.97 -30.11
C ILE A 303 -78.27 5.88 -28.93
N ASN A 304 -79.47 5.38 -29.16
CA ASN A 304 -80.47 5.20 -28.11
C ASN A 304 -80.49 3.73 -27.64
N ILE A 305 -80.70 3.55 -26.34
CA ILE A 305 -80.98 2.26 -25.72
C ILE A 305 -82.40 2.33 -25.17
N ILE A 306 -83.33 1.61 -25.80
CA ILE A 306 -84.77 1.70 -25.51
C ILE A 306 -85.22 0.35 -24.93
N GLY A 307 -85.83 0.40 -23.74
CA GLY A 307 -86.55 -0.72 -23.14
C GLY A 307 -88.06 -0.54 -23.26
N LYS A 308 -88.81 -1.65 -23.25
CA LYS A 308 -90.29 -1.67 -23.33
C LYS A 308 -90.97 -1.99 -22.00
N ASN A 309 -90.22 -2.04 -20.91
CA ASN A 309 -90.74 -2.33 -19.58
C ASN A 309 -91.30 -1.04 -18.95
N GLU A 310 -92.56 -1.07 -18.55
CA GLU A 310 -93.29 0.08 -18.00
C GLU A 310 -92.86 0.44 -16.56
N THR A 311 -92.05 -0.40 -15.91
CA THR A 311 -91.66 -0.24 -14.49
C THR A 311 -90.19 0.13 -14.29
N GLU A 312 -89.26 -0.42 -15.07
CA GLU A 312 -87.82 -0.10 -14.94
C GLU A 312 -87.02 -0.44 -16.21
N ILE A 313 -86.05 0.40 -16.56
CA ILE A 313 -85.05 0.17 -17.61
C ILE A 313 -83.67 0.53 -17.04
N SER A 314 -82.76 -0.45 -16.98
CA SER A 314 -81.39 -0.23 -16.52
C SER A 314 -80.37 -0.32 -17.68
N PHE A 315 -79.30 0.46 -17.57
CA PHE A 315 -78.14 0.42 -18.45
C PHE A 315 -76.87 0.47 -17.61
N GLY A 316 -75.92 -0.42 -17.88
CA GLY A 316 -74.67 -0.52 -17.13
C GLY A 316 -73.49 -0.87 -18.04
N VAL A 317 -72.30 -0.43 -17.61
CA VAL A 317 -71.02 -0.89 -18.15
C VAL A 317 -70.40 -1.79 -17.10
N GLU A 318 -70.12 -3.04 -17.44
CA GLU A 318 -69.50 -4.02 -16.54
C GLU A 318 -68.15 -4.48 -17.08
N ASN A 319 -67.18 -4.65 -16.18
CA ASN A 319 -65.91 -5.28 -16.49
C ASN A 319 -65.75 -6.54 -15.62
N VAL A 320 -66.05 -7.70 -16.22
CA VAL A 320 -66.08 -8.99 -15.53
C VAL A 320 -64.70 -9.53 -15.14
N ASN A 321 -63.62 -8.89 -15.58
CA ASN A 321 -62.24 -9.33 -15.33
C ASN A 321 -61.49 -8.43 -14.33
N GLY A 322 -62.22 -7.64 -13.54
CA GLY A 322 -61.66 -6.92 -12.37
C GLY A 322 -60.99 -5.56 -12.66
N GLY A 323 -61.11 -5.03 -13.89
CA GLY A 323 -60.70 -3.65 -14.19
C GLY A 323 -61.83 -2.63 -13.98
N SER A 324 -61.50 -1.33 -14.01
CA SER A 324 -62.51 -0.26 -13.87
C SER A 324 -63.45 -0.21 -15.08
N ALA A 325 -64.76 -0.24 -14.85
CA ALA A 325 -65.76 0.05 -15.87
C ALA A 325 -66.00 1.57 -15.91
N VAL A 326 -65.46 2.23 -16.95
CA VAL A 326 -65.51 3.70 -17.06
C VAL A 326 -66.25 4.10 -18.32
N PHE A 327 -67.12 5.10 -18.19
CA PHE A 327 -67.77 5.75 -19.32
C PHE A 327 -67.20 7.16 -19.49
N HIS A 328 -66.59 7.43 -20.65
CA HIS A 328 -65.93 8.70 -20.94
C HIS A 328 -66.69 9.49 -22.01
N ASN A 329 -66.79 10.80 -21.82
CA ASN A 329 -67.18 11.73 -22.88
C ASN A 329 -65.92 12.22 -23.58
N TYR A 330 -65.88 12.06 -24.90
CA TYR A 330 -64.84 12.66 -25.74
C TYR A 330 -65.49 13.72 -26.63
N VAL A 331 -65.04 14.96 -26.50
CA VAL A 331 -65.45 16.07 -27.37
C VAL A 331 -64.28 16.45 -28.28
N LYS A 332 -64.59 16.81 -29.53
CA LYS A 332 -63.62 17.39 -30.46
C LYS A 332 -64.06 18.81 -30.79
N ALA A 333 -63.17 19.78 -30.61
CA ALA A 333 -63.45 21.14 -31.08
C ALA A 333 -63.45 21.17 -32.62
N ARG A 334 -64.23 22.09 -33.19
CA ARG A 334 -64.26 22.32 -34.64
C ARG A 334 -62.83 22.60 -35.12
N ASN A 335 -62.43 22.00 -36.23
CA ASN A 335 -61.11 22.15 -36.86
C ASN A 335 -59.90 21.60 -36.07
N GLY A 336 -60.12 20.71 -35.10
CA GLY A 336 -59.01 19.98 -34.45
C GLY A 336 -58.17 20.82 -33.49
N VAL A 337 -58.67 21.99 -33.08
CA VAL A 337 -58.06 22.83 -32.04
C VAL A 337 -58.35 22.24 -30.66
N ALA A 338 -57.59 22.64 -29.64
CA ALA A 338 -57.89 22.29 -28.26
C ALA A 338 -59.27 22.79 -27.83
N VAL A 339 -59.93 22.07 -26.92
CA VAL A 339 -61.21 22.49 -26.35
C VAL A 339 -61.00 23.78 -25.54
N GLY A 340 -61.82 24.80 -25.78
CA GLY A 340 -61.67 26.10 -25.14
C GLY A 340 -62.04 26.10 -23.66
N ASP A 341 -61.52 27.07 -22.91
CA ASP A 341 -61.88 27.26 -21.50
C ASP A 341 -63.40 27.57 -21.37
N GLY A 342 -64.05 26.98 -20.37
CA GLY A 342 -65.51 27.05 -20.18
C GLY A 342 -66.37 26.25 -21.17
N GLN A 343 -65.79 25.52 -22.13
CA GLN A 343 -66.56 24.69 -23.06
C GLN A 343 -66.99 23.35 -22.43
N LEU A 344 -68.24 22.95 -22.66
CA LEU A 344 -68.77 21.68 -22.15
C LEU A 344 -68.08 20.47 -22.81
N ILE A 345 -67.30 19.72 -22.03
CA ILE A 345 -66.55 18.53 -22.48
C ILE A 345 -67.32 17.21 -22.33
N GLY A 346 -68.44 17.24 -21.61
CA GLY A 346 -69.32 16.09 -21.35
C GLY A 346 -70.43 16.48 -20.40
N GLY A 347 -71.54 15.75 -20.41
CA GLY A 347 -72.67 16.03 -19.53
C GLY A 347 -73.67 14.88 -19.48
N TYR A 348 -74.29 14.70 -18.32
CA TYR A 348 -75.35 13.73 -18.06
C TYR A 348 -76.51 14.48 -17.44
N GLY A 349 -77.72 14.28 -17.95
CA GLY A 349 -78.88 14.98 -17.42
C GLY A 349 -80.19 14.35 -17.88
N SER A 350 -81.23 14.54 -17.07
CA SER A 350 -82.55 14.01 -17.35
C SER A 350 -83.35 14.98 -18.21
N ARG A 351 -84.04 14.46 -19.23
CA ARG A 351 -85.00 15.21 -20.04
C ARG A 351 -86.37 14.62 -19.77
N PRO A 352 -87.23 15.24 -18.94
CA PRO A 352 -88.53 14.68 -18.62
C PRO A 352 -89.48 14.70 -19.82
N TRP A 353 -90.37 13.72 -19.88
CA TRP A 353 -91.46 13.65 -20.85
C TRP A 353 -92.57 14.64 -20.50
N THR A 354 -93.01 15.44 -21.46
CA THR A 354 -94.03 16.49 -21.29
C THR A 354 -95.43 16.04 -21.68
N GLY A 355 -95.60 14.76 -22.05
CA GLY A 355 -96.85 14.18 -22.53
C GLY A 355 -96.81 13.83 -24.02
N ASN A 356 -96.22 14.70 -24.84
CA ASN A 356 -96.09 14.49 -26.29
C ASN A 356 -94.64 14.57 -26.82
N ASN A 357 -93.68 15.06 -26.01
CA ASN A 357 -92.26 15.14 -26.35
C ASN A 357 -91.38 15.20 -25.08
N TYR A 358 -90.06 15.12 -25.21
CA TYR A 358 -89.13 15.43 -24.12
C TYR A 358 -88.77 16.92 -24.12
N THR A 359 -88.38 17.49 -22.96
CA THR A 359 -87.85 18.87 -22.88
C THR A 359 -86.66 19.06 -23.82
N GLU A 360 -86.41 20.23 -24.40
CA GLU A 360 -85.31 20.43 -25.37
C GLU A 360 -83.91 20.21 -24.79
N HIS A 361 -83.72 20.61 -23.53
CA HIS A 361 -82.48 20.41 -22.77
C HIS A 361 -82.77 19.65 -21.47
N SER A 362 -81.70 19.15 -20.85
CA SER A 362 -81.77 18.56 -19.51
C SER A 362 -82.29 19.60 -18.51
N LYS A 363 -83.15 19.16 -17.59
CA LYS A 363 -83.71 19.98 -16.51
C LYS A 363 -82.93 19.81 -15.21
#